data_AF-A0A946ZYA8-F1
#
_entry.id   AF-A0A946ZYA8-F1
#
_cell.length_a   1.000
_cell.length_b   1.000
_cell.length_c   1.000
_cell.angle_alpha   90.00
_cell.angle_beta   90.00
_cell.angle_gamma   90.00
#
_symmetry.space_group_name_H-M   'P 1'
#
loop_
_entity.id
_entity.type
_entity.pdbx_description
1 polymer ?
#
loop_
_entity_poly.entity_id
_entity_poly.type
_entity_poly.pdbx_seq_one_letter_code
_entity_poly.pdbx_strand_id
1 'polypeptide(L)'
;QITPKLVFGESIAQTNQFIRTGAAELGFTALSVVMSPQLEGVGSWTLLPRDQYTPIAQGILVLSNAQKSPDNAVKFHTFLQSETGQQILNKYGYLSKNE
;
A
#
# COMPACT_ATOMS: atom_id res chain seq x y z
N GLN A 1 -18.45 16.78 16.02
CA GLN A 1 -17.34 17.33 15.21
C GLN A 1 -16.12 16.45 15.43
N ILE A 2 -15.60 15.78 14.39
CA ILE A 2 -14.41 14.90 14.51
C ILE A 2 -13.09 15.65 14.28
N THR A 3 -13.14 16.81 13.62
CA THR A 3 -11.99 17.63 13.26
C THR A 3 -10.93 17.81 14.34
N PRO A 4 -11.26 18.12 15.62
CA PRO A 4 -10.24 18.29 16.65
C PRO A 4 -9.53 16.99 17.06
N LYS A 5 -10.02 15.84 16.62
CA LYS A 5 -9.43 14.51 16.87
C LYS A 5 -8.60 13.99 15.69
N LEU A 6 -8.59 14.70 14.56
CA LEU A 6 -7.87 14.26 13.37
C LEU A 6 -6.38 14.57 13.54
N VAL A 7 -5.56 13.54 13.33
CA VAL A 7 -4.10 13.66 13.24
C VAL A 7 -3.71 13.20 11.83
N PHE A 8 -3.02 14.06 11.10
CA PHE A 8 -2.59 13.78 9.73
C PHE A 8 -1.11 13.41 9.69
N GLY A 9 -0.81 12.28 9.05
CA GLY A 9 0.55 11.95 8.66
C GLY A 9 0.86 12.52 7.28
N GLU A 10 2.11 12.90 7.05
CA GLU A 10 2.66 13.31 5.76
C GLU A 10 2.77 12.12 4.79
N SER A 11 2.71 10.89 5.31
CA SER A 11 2.72 9.66 4.53
C SER A 11 2.01 8.52 5.27
N ILE A 12 1.68 7.45 4.52
CA ILE A 12 1.12 6.23 5.11
C ILE A 12 2.07 5.61 6.15
N ALA A 13 3.39 5.77 5.99
CA ALA A 13 4.36 5.27 6.95
C ALA A 13 4.26 5.99 8.30
N GLN A 14 4.08 7.31 8.27
CA GLN A 14 3.90 8.10 9.49
C GLN A 14 2.54 7.83 10.14
N THR A 15 1.47 7.69 9.35
CA THR A 15 0.16 7.27 9.86
C THR A 15 0.25 5.92 10.57
N ASN A 16 0.97 4.96 10.00
CA ASN A 16 1.23 3.67 10.64
C ASN A 16 2.05 3.79 11.92
N GLN A 17 3.01 4.71 11.98
CA GLN A 17 3.74 4.99 13.21
C GLN A 17 2.79 5.45 14.31
N PHE A 18 1.90 6.41 14.02
CA PHE A 18 0.94 6.92 15.01
C PHE A 18 0.00 5.84 15.54
N ILE A 19 -0.52 4.98 14.65
CA ILE A 19 -1.38 3.86 15.03
C ILE A 19 -0.60 2.87 15.92
N ARG A 20 0.60 2.48 15.49
CA ARG A 20 1.41 1.46 16.19
C ARG A 20 1.92 1.91 17.56
N THR A 21 2.23 3.19 17.72
CA THR A 21 2.70 3.72 19.01
C THR A 21 1.55 4.11 19.94
N GLY A 22 0.30 4.05 19.47
CA GLY A 22 -0.86 4.52 20.22
C GLY A 22 -0.97 6.05 20.30
N ALA A 23 -0.16 6.80 19.53
CA ALA A 23 -0.32 8.25 19.40
C ALA A 23 -1.65 8.61 18.72
N ALA A 24 -2.20 7.70 17.91
CA ALA A 24 -3.58 7.71 17.46
C ALA A 24 -4.24 6.38 17.87
N GLU A 25 -5.42 6.44 18.50
CA GLU A 25 -6.17 5.25 18.95
C GLU A 25 -6.67 4.38 17.80
N LEU A 26 -6.94 5.01 16.65
CA LEU A 26 -7.38 4.38 15.41
C LEU A 26 -6.91 5.20 14.21
N GLY A 27 -6.79 4.57 13.05
CA GLY A 27 -6.42 5.27 11.82
C GLY A 27 -6.67 4.44 10.57
N PHE A 28 -6.68 5.11 9.44
CA PHE A 28 -6.75 4.47 8.13
C PHE A 28 -5.35 4.13 7.65
N THR A 29 -5.16 2.89 7.19
CA THR A 29 -3.88 2.43 6.64
C THR A 29 -4.07 1.59 5.38
N ALA A 30 -2.97 1.27 4.71
CA ALA A 30 -2.95 0.37 3.56
C ALA A 30 -3.01 -1.09 4.03
N LEU A 31 -3.85 -1.89 3.35
CA LEU A 31 -3.95 -3.33 3.59
C LEU A 31 -2.60 -4.04 3.45
N SER A 32 -1.72 -3.55 2.58
CA SER A 32 -0.37 -4.10 2.39
C SER A 32 0.54 -3.97 3.60
N VAL A 33 0.31 -2.96 4.45
CA VAL A 33 1.03 -2.82 5.70
C VAL A 33 0.47 -3.79 6.74
N VAL A 34 -0.86 -3.94 6.80
CA VAL A 34 -1.53 -4.88 7.71
C VAL A 34 -1.16 -6.34 7.39
N MET A 35 -1.07 -6.70 6.11
CA MET A 35 -0.66 -8.03 5.63
C MET A 35 0.85 -8.26 5.69
N SER A 36 1.65 -7.28 6.13
CA SER A 36 3.10 -7.44 6.22
C SER A 36 3.48 -8.35 7.39
N PRO A 37 4.59 -9.12 7.30
CA PRO A 37 5.05 -9.96 8.40
C PRO A 37 5.25 -9.21 9.72
N GLN A 38 5.53 -7.91 9.67
CA GLN A 38 5.73 -7.07 10.84
C GLN A 38 4.43 -6.77 11.60
N LEU A 39 3.27 -6.87 10.94
CA LEU A 39 1.95 -6.58 11.52
C LEU A 39 0.95 -7.74 11.41
N GLU A 40 1.37 -8.87 10.85
CA GLU A 40 0.57 -10.08 10.78
C GLU A 40 0.13 -10.50 12.20
N GLY A 41 -1.18 -10.54 12.44
CA GLY A 41 -1.76 -10.85 13.74
C GLY A 41 -1.68 -9.74 14.80
N VAL A 42 -1.22 -8.54 14.44
CA VAL A 42 -1.12 -7.40 15.38
C VAL A 42 -2.34 -6.50 15.28
N GLY A 43 -3.02 -6.27 16.41
CA GLY A 43 -4.15 -5.36 16.51
C GLY A 43 -5.43 -5.91 15.89
N SER A 44 -6.34 -5.01 15.52
CA SER A 44 -7.61 -5.35 14.87
C SER A 44 -7.89 -4.37 13.75
N TRP A 45 -8.42 -4.87 12.64
CA TRP A 45 -8.69 -4.08 11.46
C TRP A 45 -9.92 -4.61 10.74
N THR A 46 -10.50 -3.77 9.87
CA THR A 46 -11.60 -4.16 8.99
C THR A 46 -11.43 -3.47 7.64
N LEU A 47 -11.93 -4.10 6.58
CA LEU A 47 -11.99 -3.48 5.26
C LEU A 47 -13.12 -2.46 5.23
N LEU A 48 -12.83 -1.30 4.64
CA LEU A 48 -13.89 -0.38 4.26
C LEU A 48 -14.63 -0.90 3.02
N PRO A 49 -15.97 -0.80 2.98
CA PRO A 49 -16.76 -1.06 1.77
C PRO A 49 -16.24 -0.24 0.58
N ARG A 50 -16.19 -0.87 -0.60
CA ARG A 50 -15.59 -0.30 -1.83
C ARG A 50 -16.30 0.95 -2.34
N ASP A 51 -17.57 1.14 -1.98
CA ASP A 51 -18.39 2.29 -2.33
C ASP A 51 -18.17 3.51 -1.41
N GLN A 52 -17.37 3.36 -0.35
CA GLN A 52 -17.08 4.43 0.61
C GLN A 52 -15.79 5.21 0.29
N TYR A 53 -15.06 4.83 -0.75
CA TYR A 53 -13.85 5.53 -1.17
C TYR A 53 -13.59 5.38 -2.67
N THR A 54 -12.97 6.39 -3.26
CA THR A 54 -12.47 6.30 -4.64
C THR A 54 -11.36 5.26 -4.70
N PRO A 55 -11.39 4.30 -5.65
CA PRO A 55 -10.36 3.28 -5.78
C PRO A 55 -8.95 3.86 -5.85
N ILE A 56 -8.04 3.31 -5.05
CA ILE A 56 -6.63 3.73 -4.98
C ILE A 56 -5.84 2.97 -6.05
N ALA A 57 -5.90 3.44 -7.29
CA ALA A 57 -5.16 2.85 -8.40
C ALA A 57 -3.66 3.17 -8.28
N GLN A 58 -2.82 2.13 -8.27
CA GLN A 58 -1.37 2.27 -8.27
C GLN A 58 -0.80 1.96 -9.65
N GLY A 59 0.04 2.87 -10.15
CA GLY A 59 0.68 2.75 -11.46
C GLY A 59 2.20 2.65 -11.34
N ILE A 60 2.81 2.05 -12.36
CA ILE A 60 4.26 2.03 -12.55
C ILE A 60 4.59 2.52 -13.96
N LEU A 61 5.69 3.28 -14.08
CA LEU A 61 6.21 3.80 -15.34
C LEU A 61 7.73 3.62 -15.38
N VAL A 62 8.27 3.35 -16.57
CA VAL A 62 9.72 3.42 -16.81
C VAL A 62 10.06 4.85 -17.20
N LEU A 63 10.97 5.49 -16.47
CA LEU A 63 11.39 6.86 -16.76
C LEU A 63 12.24 6.89 -18.05
N SER A 64 11.93 7.83 -18.94
CA SER A 64 12.65 8.01 -20.22
C SER A 64 14.13 8.33 -20.05
N ASN A 65 14.52 8.92 -18.92
CA ASN A 65 15.88 9.27 -18.57
C ASN A 65 16.58 8.22 -17.67
N ALA A 66 16.16 6.95 -17.72
CA ALA A 66 16.82 5.86 -17.02
C ALA A 66 18.22 5.55 -17.60
N GLN A 67 19.13 6.54 -17.57
CA GLN A 67 20.43 6.53 -18.26
C GLN A 67 21.37 5.44 -17.75
N LYS A 68 21.22 5.02 -16.49
CA LYS A 68 22.13 4.05 -15.88
C LYS A 68 21.81 2.61 -16.28
N SER A 69 20.52 2.25 -16.41
CA SER A 69 20.08 0.86 -16.58
C SER A 69 18.67 0.75 -17.20
N PRO A 70 18.43 1.21 -18.45
CA PRO A 70 17.10 1.20 -19.05
C PRO A 70 16.54 -0.23 -19.16
N ASP A 71 17.37 -1.19 -19.55
CA ASP A 71 16.97 -2.60 -19.68
C ASP A 71 16.54 -3.21 -18.35
N ASN A 72 17.19 -2.85 -17.24
CA ASN A 72 16.81 -3.37 -15.92
C ASN A 72 15.48 -2.76 -15.44
N ALA A 73 15.21 -1.50 -15.77
CA ALA A 73 13.92 -0.88 -15.47
C ALA A 73 12.79 -1.58 -16.24
N VAL A 74 13.00 -1.90 -17.52
CA VAL A 74 12.03 -2.66 -18.34
C VAL A 74 11.86 -4.09 -17.82
N LYS A 75 12.95 -4.77 -17.45
CA LYS A 75 12.90 -6.11 -16.84
C LYS A 75 12.12 -6.11 -15.53
N PHE A 76 12.35 -5.13 -14.67
CA PHE A 76 11.63 -5.01 -13.40
C PHE A 76 10.14 -4.69 -13.62
N HIS A 77 9.82 -3.77 -14.52
CA HIS A 77 8.45 -3.49 -14.92
C HIS A 77 7.74 -4.76 -15.44
N THR A 78 8.42 -5.53 -16.30
CA THR A 78 7.90 -6.80 -16.84
C THR A 78 7.73 -7.85 -15.74
N PHE A 79 8.68 -7.96 -14.81
CA PHE A 79 8.59 -8.86 -13.67
C PHE A 79 7.38 -8.56 -12.80
N LEU A 80 7.09 -7.29 -12.52
CA LEU A 80 5.92 -6.93 -11.73
C LEU A 80 4.61 -7.39 -12.37
N GLN A 81 4.54 -7.47 -13.71
CA GLN A 81 3.39 -7.97 -14.46
C GLN A 81 3.36 -9.50 -14.62
N SER A 82 4.46 -10.19 -14.30
CA SER A 82 4.53 -11.67 -14.37
C SER A 82 3.66 -12.32 -13.30
N GLU A 83 3.35 -13.61 -13.45
CA GLU A 83 2.61 -14.38 -12.47
C GLU A 83 3.24 -14.29 -11.07
N THR A 84 4.56 -14.45 -10.96
CA THR A 84 5.28 -14.31 -9.68
C THR A 84 5.12 -12.91 -9.08
N GLY A 85 5.20 -11.86 -9.90
CA GLY A 85 5.01 -10.48 -9.45
C GLY A 85 3.59 -10.23 -8.94
N GLN A 86 2.59 -10.70 -9.68
CA GLN A 86 1.17 -10.58 -9.28
C GLN A 86 0.87 -11.39 -8.01
N GLN A 87 1.44 -12.60 -7.86
CA GLN A 87 1.32 -13.39 -6.63
C GLN A 87 1.89 -12.66 -5.41
N ILE A 88 3.03 -11.99 -5.55
CA ILE A 88 3.59 -11.18 -4.47
C ILE A 88 2.65 -10.01 -4.12
N LEU A 89 2.15 -9.28 -5.12
CA LEU A 89 1.22 -8.17 -4.90
C LEU A 89 -0.07 -8.63 -4.21
N ASN A 90 -0.69 -9.70 -4.68
CA ASN A 90 -1.91 -10.26 -4.10
C ASN A 90 -1.67 -10.75 -2.65
N LYS A 91 -0.51 -11.37 -2.37
CA LYS A 91 -0.14 -11.79 -1.01
C LYS A 91 -0.12 -10.62 -0.02
N TYR A 92 0.29 -9.42 -0.47
CA TYR A 92 0.25 -8.20 0.34
C TYR A 92 -1.05 -7.39 0.14
N GLY A 93 -2.14 -8.01 -0.33
CA GLY A 93 -3.46 -7.36 -0.37
C GLY A 93 -3.65 -6.28 -1.44
N TYR A 94 -2.77 -6.21 -2.44
CA TYR A 94 -3.06 -5.42 -3.65
C TYR A 94 -4.04 -6.18 -4.55
N LEU A 95 -4.87 -5.44 -5.28
CA LEU A 95 -5.67 -6.01 -6.36
C LEU A 95 -4.88 -5.96 -7.66
N SER A 96 -4.74 -7.11 -8.31
CA SER A 96 -4.23 -7.21 -9.66
C SER A 96 -5.37 -7.15 -10.69
N LYS A 97 -5.05 -6.76 -11.93
CA LYS A 97 -6.04 -6.59 -13.02
C LYS A 97 -6.84 -7.85 -13.39
N ASN A 98 -6.47 -9.00 -12.83
CA ASN A 98 -7.06 -10.30 -13.12
C ASN A 98 -8.11 -10.75 -12.08
N GLU A 99 -8.48 -9.88 -11.13
CA GLU A 99 -9.53 -10.09 -10.12
C GLU A 99 -10.56 -8.96 -10.10
#